data_AF-A0A6I6IJH3-F1
#
_entry.id   AF-A0A6I6IJH3-F1
#
_cell.length_a   1.000
_cell.length_b   1.000
_cell.length_c   1.000
_cell.angle_alpha   90.00
_cell.angle_beta   90.00
_cell.angle_gamma   90.00
#
_symmetry.space_group_name_H-M   'P 1'
#
loop_
_entity.id
_entity.type
_entity.pdbx_description
1 polymer ?
#
loop_
_entity_poly.entity_id
_entity_poly.type
_entity_poly.pdbx_seq_one_letter_code
_entity_poly.pdbx_strand_id
1 'polypeptide(L)'
;MSRFMTARSLARAGLVGLCLAALVSCDEGTGIGEKNFQKQYGIARDALERGRYTQAAQAYAQLIPKAGPLAPRLKLEYAHTQLRAGHYDKASQLAQALAQSDDKTLRSAALAVYGTAEHELGAAALQNGDQTTGKRHLKAAQSALGEMLKAHPEMDPLGAMAGRKASIDVRLKSL
;
A
#
# COMPACT_ATOMS: atom_id res chain seq x y z
N MET A 1 -83.26 25.12 -46.23
CA MET A 1 -82.17 26.00 -46.69
C MET A 1 -80.87 25.56 -46.04
N SER A 2 -79.87 25.21 -46.86
CA SER A 2 -78.42 25.23 -46.58
C SER A 2 -77.84 24.37 -45.45
N ARG A 3 -76.64 23.77 -45.50
CA ARG A 3 -75.62 23.38 -46.49
C ARG A 3 -74.51 22.69 -45.63
N PHE A 4 -73.92 21.61 -46.15
CA PHE A 4 -72.54 21.12 -45.95
C PHE A 4 -71.87 21.05 -44.54
N MET A 5 -71.66 19.82 -44.07
CA MET A 5 -70.35 19.12 -43.96
C MET A 5 -69.07 19.96 -43.71
N THR A 6 -68.29 19.65 -42.67
CA THR A 6 -66.82 19.39 -42.73
C THR A 6 -66.33 18.70 -41.43
N ALA A 7 -65.43 17.72 -41.61
CA ALA A 7 -64.85 16.81 -40.63
C ALA A 7 -63.54 17.30 -39.98
N ARG A 8 -63.13 16.64 -38.88
CA ARG A 8 -61.78 16.08 -38.54
C ARG A 8 -61.61 16.01 -37.01
N SER A 9 -61.61 14.82 -36.40
CA SER A 9 -60.42 13.96 -36.11
C SER A 9 -59.33 14.64 -35.27
N LEU A 10 -59.18 14.23 -33.99
CA LEU A 10 -58.06 13.41 -33.51
C LEU A 10 -58.05 13.29 -31.98
N ALA A 11 -57.95 12.06 -31.52
CA ALA A 11 -57.77 11.64 -30.15
C ALA A 11 -56.51 12.22 -29.49
N ARG A 12 -56.57 12.44 -28.17
CA ARG A 12 -55.38 12.32 -27.31
C ARG A 12 -55.72 11.48 -26.09
N ALA A 13 -55.29 10.24 -26.17
CA ALA A 13 -55.19 9.29 -25.08
C ALA A 13 -54.26 9.82 -23.99
N GLY A 14 -54.55 9.40 -22.76
CA GLY A 14 -53.75 9.72 -21.58
C GLY A 14 -52.34 9.17 -21.64
N LEU A 15 -51.45 9.78 -20.86
CA LEU A 15 -50.19 9.17 -20.48
C LEU A 15 -49.97 9.41 -18.99
N VAL A 16 -50.01 8.31 -18.25
CA VAL A 16 -49.52 8.18 -16.88
C VAL A 16 -48.05 8.59 -16.88
N GLY A 17 -47.74 9.69 -16.17
CA GLY A 17 -46.37 10.16 -15.96
C GLY A 17 -45.65 9.24 -14.98
N LEU A 18 -44.89 8.29 -15.53
CA LEU A 18 -43.94 7.46 -14.80
C LEU A 18 -42.78 8.34 -14.31
N CYS A 19 -42.73 8.60 -13.00
CA CYS A 19 -41.59 9.24 -12.35
C CYS A 19 -40.36 8.33 -12.45
N LEU A 20 -39.54 8.52 -13.49
CA LEU A 20 -38.16 8.02 -13.55
C LEU A 20 -37.30 8.87 -12.62
N ALA A 21 -37.16 8.41 -11.38
CA ALA A 21 -36.10 8.86 -10.48
C ALA A 21 -34.75 8.48 -11.11
N ALA A 22 -34.07 9.46 -11.70
CA ALA A 22 -32.68 9.34 -12.09
C ALA A 22 -31.82 9.31 -10.81
N LEU A 23 -31.61 8.09 -10.29
CA LEU A 23 -30.51 7.82 -9.37
C LEU A 23 -29.21 7.95 -10.18
N VAL A 24 -28.64 9.15 -10.19
CA VAL A 24 -27.25 9.35 -10.59
C VAL A 24 -26.40 8.62 -9.54
N SER A 25 -26.04 7.38 -9.87
CA SER A 25 -25.11 6.58 -9.07
C SER A 25 -23.77 7.31 -9.01
N CYS A 26 -23.16 7.29 -7.82
CA CYS A 26 -21.74 7.58 -7.67
C CYS A 26 -20.96 6.74 -8.70
N ASP A 27 -20.01 7.39 -9.37
CA ASP A 27 -19.18 6.83 -10.43
C ASP A 27 -18.44 5.57 -9.96
N GLU A 28 -19.04 4.40 -10.22
CA GLU A 28 -18.35 3.11 -10.18
C GLU A 28 -17.68 2.92 -11.54
N GLY A 29 -16.40 3.28 -11.59
CA GLY A 29 -15.50 3.19 -12.73
C GLY A 29 -15.33 1.76 -13.24
N THR A 30 -16.38 1.18 -13.80
CA THR A 30 -16.43 -0.19 -14.26
C THR A 30 -16.08 -0.27 -15.75
N GLY A 31 -14.94 -0.91 -16.04
CA GLY A 31 -14.67 -1.46 -17.36
C GLY A 31 -13.25 -1.22 -17.87
N ILE A 32 -12.50 -2.30 -18.06
CA ILE A 32 -11.17 -2.35 -18.71
C ILE A 32 -10.01 -1.80 -17.85
N GLY A 33 -10.09 -0.59 -17.29
CA GLY A 33 -9.01 0.01 -16.49
C GLY A 33 -8.69 -0.77 -15.20
N GLU A 34 -9.72 -1.07 -14.41
CA GLU A 34 -9.60 -1.82 -13.15
C GLU A 34 -9.14 -3.26 -13.35
N LYS A 35 -9.69 -3.96 -14.36
CA LYS A 35 -9.27 -5.34 -14.70
C LYS A 35 -7.80 -5.40 -15.09
N ASN A 36 -7.31 -4.38 -15.81
CA ASN A 36 -5.90 -4.28 -16.16
C ASN A 36 -5.03 -3.98 -14.93
N PHE A 37 -5.47 -3.10 -14.03
CA PHE A 37 -4.77 -2.82 -12.77
C PHE A 37 -4.66 -4.08 -11.89
N GLN A 38 -5.77 -4.80 -11.69
CA GLN A 38 -5.80 -6.03 -10.88
C GLN A 38 -4.85 -7.09 -11.44
N LYS A 39 -4.85 -7.28 -12.77
CA LYS A 39 -3.91 -8.21 -13.43
C LYS A 39 -2.45 -7.80 -13.20
N GLN A 40 -2.13 -6.52 -13.36
CA GLN A 40 -0.78 -6.01 -13.16
C GLN A 40 -0.34 -6.15 -11.68
N TYR A 41 -1.24 -5.87 -10.74
CA TYR A 41 -1.01 -6.10 -9.31
C TYR A 41 -0.73 -7.58 -9.01
N GLY A 42 -1.52 -8.50 -9.57
CA GLY A 42 -1.31 -9.93 -9.41
C GLY A 42 0.07 -10.39 -9.91
N ILE A 43 0.55 -9.84 -11.04
CA ILE A 43 1.90 -10.10 -11.56
C ILE A 43 2.97 -9.59 -10.60
N ALA A 44 2.82 -8.38 -10.06
CA ALA A 44 3.76 -7.81 -9.10
C ALA A 44 3.84 -8.65 -7.81
N ARG A 45 2.68 -9.08 -7.30
CA ARG A 45 2.56 -9.89 -6.09
C ARG A 45 3.16 -11.29 -6.27
N ASP A 46 2.87 -11.95 -7.39
CA ASP A 46 3.45 -13.26 -7.71
C ASP A 46 4.97 -13.20 -7.87
N ALA A 47 5.49 -12.13 -8.49
CA ALA A 47 6.93 -11.92 -8.58
C ALA A 47 7.59 -11.76 -7.21
N LEU A 48 6.97 -11.02 -6.29
CA LEU A 48 7.45 -10.87 -4.92
C LEU A 48 7.46 -12.22 -4.18
N GLU A 49 6.36 -12.96 -4.23
CA GLU A 49 6.19 -14.24 -3.53
C GLU A 49 7.17 -15.31 -4.03
N ARG A 50 7.49 -15.29 -5.33
CA ARG A 50 8.46 -16.21 -5.95
C ARG A 50 9.91 -15.73 -5.88
N GLY A 51 10.20 -14.68 -5.11
CA GLY A 51 11.57 -14.20 -4.91
C GLY A 51 12.16 -13.40 -6.08
N ARG A 52 11.37 -13.05 -7.10
CA ARG A 52 11.81 -12.25 -8.25
C ARG A 52 11.75 -10.75 -7.93
N TYR A 53 12.51 -10.34 -6.92
CA TYR A 53 12.37 -9.02 -6.30
C TYR A 53 12.63 -7.84 -7.26
N THR A 54 13.59 -7.95 -8.17
CA THR A 54 13.83 -6.92 -9.20
C THR A 54 12.61 -6.74 -10.12
N GLN A 55 12.01 -7.84 -10.56
CA GLN A 55 10.80 -7.80 -11.39
C GLN A 55 9.61 -7.23 -10.61
N ALA A 56 9.44 -7.65 -9.35
CA ALA A 56 8.39 -7.12 -8.48
C ALA A 56 8.54 -5.62 -8.27
N ALA A 57 9.76 -5.15 -7.97
CA ALA A 57 10.08 -3.74 -7.78
C ALA A 57 9.73 -2.90 -9.02
N GLN A 58 10.09 -3.37 -10.22
CA GLN A 58 9.74 -2.70 -11.47
C GLN A 58 8.22 -2.65 -11.68
N ALA A 59 7.52 -3.75 -11.44
CA ALA A 59 6.07 -3.83 -11.59
C ALA A 59 5.34 -2.87 -10.62
N TYR A 60 5.73 -2.85 -9.34
CA TYR A 60 5.16 -1.91 -8.38
C TYR A 60 5.45 -0.45 -8.74
N ALA A 61 6.67 -0.12 -9.18
CA ALA A 61 7.02 1.23 -9.60
C ALA A 61 6.13 1.75 -10.75
N GLN A 62 5.74 0.87 -11.68
CA GLN A 62 4.82 1.20 -12.78
C GLN A 62 3.35 1.30 -12.34
N LEU A 63 2.97 0.55 -11.31
CA LEU A 63 1.61 0.52 -10.77
C LEU A 63 1.28 1.71 -9.87
N ILE A 64 2.22 2.14 -9.02
CA ILE A 64 1.99 3.17 -8.00
C ILE A 64 1.36 4.46 -8.57
N PRO A 65 1.82 5.04 -9.70
CA PRO A 65 1.22 6.26 -10.26
C PRO A 65 -0.25 6.11 -10.66
N LYS A 66 -0.71 4.87 -10.88
CA LYS A 66 -2.07 4.54 -11.34
C LYS A 66 -2.96 4.04 -10.20
N ALA A 67 -2.43 3.95 -8.98
CA ALA A 67 -3.08 3.24 -7.87
C ALA A 67 -4.16 4.05 -7.16
N GLY A 68 -4.23 5.36 -7.40
CA GLY A 68 -5.19 6.25 -6.73
C GLY A 68 -5.13 6.10 -5.20
N PRO A 69 -6.25 5.87 -4.51
CA PRO A 69 -6.30 5.67 -3.06
C PRO A 69 -5.46 4.49 -2.54
N LEU A 70 -5.15 3.49 -3.37
CA LEU A 70 -4.33 2.34 -2.98
C LEU A 70 -2.82 2.64 -2.98
N ALA A 71 -2.41 3.82 -3.44
CA ALA A 71 -1.00 4.18 -3.57
C ALA A 71 -0.17 3.99 -2.28
N PRO A 72 -0.63 4.35 -1.07
CA PRO A 72 0.14 4.13 0.16
C PRO A 72 0.43 2.64 0.41
N ARG A 73 -0.54 1.76 0.16
CA ARG A 73 -0.38 0.32 0.31
C ARG A 73 0.59 -0.25 -0.71
N LEU A 74 0.49 0.15 -1.98
CA LEU A 74 1.43 -0.30 -3.02
C LEU A 74 2.85 0.23 -2.77
N LYS A 75 3.00 1.44 -2.21
CA LYS A 75 4.32 1.94 -1.78
C LYS A 75 4.91 1.10 -0.65
N LEU A 76 4.09 0.61 0.28
CA LEU A 76 4.56 -0.31 1.33
C LEU A 76 5.02 -1.65 0.74
N GLU A 77 4.24 -2.25 -0.15
CA GLU A 77 4.64 -3.49 -0.84
C GLU A 77 5.92 -3.29 -1.66
N TYR A 78 6.07 -2.14 -2.32
CA TYR A 78 7.30 -1.76 -3.00
C TYR A 78 8.48 -1.62 -2.03
N ALA A 79 8.32 -0.95 -0.89
CA ALA A 79 9.37 -0.86 0.13
C ALA A 79 9.79 -2.26 0.62
N HIS A 80 8.82 -3.16 0.83
CA HIS A 80 9.10 -4.55 1.17
C HIS A 80 9.88 -5.27 0.05
N THR A 81 9.56 -5.04 -1.23
CA THR A 81 10.35 -5.62 -2.33
C THR A 81 11.81 -5.14 -2.33
N GLN A 82 12.05 -3.86 -2.00
CA GLN A 82 13.40 -3.30 -1.87
C GLN A 82 14.15 -3.96 -0.70
N LEU A 83 13.48 -4.15 0.43
CA LEU A 83 14.04 -4.84 1.59
C LEU A 83 14.48 -6.26 1.21
N ARG A 84 13.62 -7.02 0.54
CA ARG A 84 13.90 -8.40 0.13
C ARG A 84 14.98 -8.50 -0.95
N ALA A 85 15.16 -7.45 -1.75
CA ALA A 85 16.24 -7.34 -2.73
C ALA A 85 17.59 -6.92 -2.11
N GLY A 86 17.65 -6.62 -0.81
CA GLY A 86 18.87 -6.12 -0.16
C GLY A 86 19.13 -4.63 -0.35
N HIS A 87 18.20 -3.89 -0.96
CA HIS A 87 18.30 -2.44 -1.12
C HIS A 87 17.83 -1.72 0.15
N TYR A 88 18.55 -1.92 1.25
CA TYR A 88 18.12 -1.51 2.59
C TYR A 88 17.96 0.01 2.74
N ASP A 89 18.84 0.82 2.17
CA ASP A 89 18.71 2.29 2.21
C ASP A 89 17.39 2.76 1.59
N LYS A 90 17.04 2.20 0.43
CA LYS A 90 15.82 2.56 -0.29
C LYS A 90 14.58 2.04 0.43
N ALA A 91 14.64 0.82 0.98
CA ALA A 91 13.57 0.28 1.79
C ALA A 91 13.31 1.15 3.03
N SER A 92 14.39 1.56 3.72
CA SER A 92 14.34 2.46 4.87
C SER A 92 13.65 3.78 4.52
N GLN A 93 14.12 4.49 3.49
CA GLN A 93 13.56 5.78 3.09
C GLN A 93 12.06 5.70 2.75
N LEU A 94 11.66 4.70 1.96
CA LEU A 94 10.26 4.52 1.56
C LEU A 94 9.37 4.18 2.76
N ALA A 95 9.83 3.26 3.62
CA ALA A 95 9.06 2.82 4.78
C ALA A 95 8.99 3.89 5.88
N GLN A 96 10.05 4.67 6.09
CA GLN A 96 10.07 5.77 7.04
C GLN A 96 9.02 6.84 6.70
N ALA A 97 8.89 7.18 5.42
CA ALA A 97 7.87 8.12 4.95
C ALA A 97 6.44 7.59 5.21
N LEU A 98 6.20 6.30 4.98
CA LEU A 98 4.90 5.65 5.23
C LEU A 98 4.59 5.50 6.71
N ALA A 99 5.61 5.37 7.56
CA ALA A 99 5.45 5.31 9.01
C ALA A 99 4.92 6.63 9.62
N GLN A 100 4.87 7.72 8.85
CA GLN A 100 4.24 8.98 9.25
C GLN A 100 2.73 9.02 8.97
N SER A 101 2.12 7.93 8.49
CA SER A 101 0.70 7.89 8.19
C SER A 101 -0.17 7.90 9.47
N ASP A 102 -1.32 8.57 9.38
CA ASP A 102 -2.38 8.51 10.40
C ASP A 102 -3.12 7.16 10.43
N ASP A 103 -3.04 6.37 9.35
CA ASP A 103 -3.48 4.98 9.35
C ASP A 103 -2.50 4.15 10.20
N LYS A 104 -2.94 3.81 11.40
CA LYS A 104 -2.15 3.08 12.40
C LYS A 104 -1.69 1.70 11.91
N THR A 105 -2.49 1.05 11.06
CA THR A 105 -2.15 -0.27 10.50
C THR A 105 -1.05 -0.12 9.47
N LEU A 106 -1.22 0.82 8.53
CA LEU A 106 -0.20 1.13 7.51
C LEU A 106 1.11 1.57 8.18
N ARG A 107 1.02 2.46 9.16
CA ARG A 107 2.18 2.92 9.94
C ARG A 107 2.91 1.76 10.61
N SER A 108 2.21 0.84 11.25
CA SER A 108 2.85 -0.28 11.95
C SER A 108 3.50 -1.27 11.00
N ALA A 109 2.86 -1.57 9.87
CA ALA A 109 3.47 -2.39 8.83
C ALA A 109 4.70 -1.70 8.19
N ALA A 110 4.65 -0.38 8.02
CA ALA A 110 5.80 0.41 7.57
C ALA A 110 6.94 0.42 8.60
N LEU A 111 6.65 0.54 9.89
CA LEU A 111 7.63 0.44 10.97
C LEU A 111 8.34 -0.92 11.01
N ALA A 112 7.63 -2.01 10.69
CA ALA A 112 8.26 -3.34 10.58
C ALA A 112 9.30 -3.41 9.44
N VAL A 113 8.96 -2.87 8.27
CA VAL A 113 9.88 -2.81 7.11
C VAL A 113 11.05 -1.86 7.40
N TYR A 114 10.76 -0.66 7.92
CA TYR A 114 11.76 0.35 8.28
C TYR A 114 12.73 -0.19 9.33
N GLY A 115 12.22 -0.72 10.45
CA GLY A 115 13.06 -1.25 11.51
C GLY A 115 13.89 -2.45 11.07
N THR A 116 13.39 -3.27 10.16
CA THR A 116 14.16 -4.37 9.56
C THR A 116 15.29 -3.83 8.69
N ALA A 117 15.02 -2.86 7.81
CA ALA A 117 16.04 -2.24 6.96
C ALA A 117 17.13 -1.55 7.79
N GLU A 118 16.74 -0.79 8.80
CA GLU A 118 17.67 -0.12 9.72
C GLU A 118 18.54 -1.13 10.48
N HIS A 119 18.02 -2.31 10.85
CA HIS A 119 18.85 -3.35 11.48
C HIS A 119 19.96 -3.82 10.53
N GLU A 120 19.63 -4.08 9.25
CA GLU A 120 20.60 -4.54 8.26
C GLU A 120 21.65 -3.46 7.95
N LEU A 121 21.24 -2.19 7.83
CA LEU A 121 22.16 -1.06 7.67
C LEU A 121 23.10 -0.90 8.86
N GLY A 122 22.55 -1.03 10.07
CA GLY A 122 23.35 -1.00 11.30
C GLY A 122 24.36 -2.13 11.37
N ALA A 123 23.94 -3.36 11.04
CA ALA A 123 24.83 -4.51 11.00
C ALA A 123 25.96 -4.34 9.98
N ALA A 124 25.65 -3.86 8.77
CA ALA A 124 26.65 -3.59 7.73
C ALA A 124 27.66 -2.52 8.15
N ALA A 125 27.20 -1.41 8.76
CA ALA A 125 28.09 -0.36 9.25
C ALA A 125 29.04 -0.88 10.33
N LEU A 126 28.56 -1.70 11.27
CA LEU A 126 29.39 -2.31 12.30
C LEU A 126 30.42 -3.29 11.72
N GLN A 127 30.05 -4.07 10.71
CA GLN A 127 30.98 -4.96 10.00
C GLN A 127 32.13 -4.18 9.33
N ASN A 128 31.84 -2.97 8.87
CA ASN A 128 32.83 -2.06 8.29
C ASN A 128 33.61 -1.23 9.34
N GLY A 129 33.39 -1.50 10.63
CA GLY A 129 34.06 -0.78 11.73
C GLY A 129 33.46 0.59 12.07
N ASP A 130 32.40 1.03 11.39
CA ASP A 130 31.72 2.30 11.67
C ASP A 130 30.71 2.12 12.83
N GLN A 131 31.22 2.23 14.05
CA GLN A 131 30.43 2.12 15.27
C GLN A 131 29.38 3.22 15.40
N THR A 132 29.69 4.45 14.98
CA THR A 132 28.78 5.60 15.12
C THR A 132 27.55 5.42 14.25
N THR A 133 27.76 5.12 12.96
CA THR A 133 26.66 4.86 12.02
C THR A 133 25.90 3.60 12.40
N GLY A 134 26.61 2.53 12.77
CA GLY A 134 26.01 1.28 13.25
C GLY A 134 25.06 1.51 14.42
N LYS A 135 25.52 2.20 15.47
CA LYS A 135 24.70 2.51 16.65
C LYS A 135 23.49 3.38 16.32
N ARG A 136 23.62 4.34 15.40
CA ARG A 136 22.51 5.20 14.94
C ARG A 136 21.39 4.36 14.30
N HIS A 137 21.74 3.52 13.33
CA HIS A 137 20.77 2.65 12.65
C HIS A 137 20.14 1.62 13.60
N LEU A 138 20.93 1.02 14.49
CA LEU A 138 20.39 0.07 15.47
C LEU A 138 19.39 0.73 16.45
N LYS A 139 19.61 1.98 16.87
CA LYS A 139 18.63 2.72 17.68
C LYS A 139 17.34 3.00 16.91
N ALA A 140 17.44 3.35 15.63
CA ALA A 140 16.27 3.53 14.79
C ALA A 140 15.48 2.23 14.65
N ALA A 141 16.17 1.11 14.41
CA ALA A 141 15.57 -0.22 14.35
C ALA A 141 14.87 -0.61 15.67
N GLN A 142 15.55 -0.41 16.80
CA GLN A 142 15.00 -0.66 18.14
C GLN A 142 13.69 0.10 18.38
N SER A 143 13.67 1.41 18.08
CA SER A 143 12.50 2.26 18.27
C SER A 143 11.35 1.79 17.39
N ALA A 144 11.60 1.58 16.09
CA ALA A 144 10.56 1.25 15.13
C ALA A 144 9.90 -0.10 15.43
N LEU A 145 10.70 -1.13 15.69
CA LEU A 145 10.18 -2.45 16.05
C LEU A 145 9.48 -2.43 17.42
N GLY A 146 10.00 -1.67 18.38
CA GLY A 146 9.36 -1.50 19.69
C GLY A 146 8.00 -0.82 19.58
N GLU A 147 7.89 0.21 18.74
CA GLU A 147 6.64 0.90 18.49
C GLU A 147 5.62 -0.01 17.78
N MET A 148 6.05 -0.73 16.74
CA MET A 148 5.20 -1.68 16.02
C MET A 148 4.66 -2.76 16.96
N LEU A 149 5.52 -3.41 17.75
CA LEU A 149 5.14 -4.47 18.69
C LEU A 149 4.21 -3.97 19.80
N LYS A 150 4.33 -2.70 20.20
CA LYS A 150 3.43 -2.09 21.16
C LYS A 150 2.05 -1.79 20.56
N ALA A 151 2.01 -1.33 19.31
CA ALA A 151 0.79 -0.90 18.65
C ALA A 151 -0.03 -2.06 18.07
N HIS A 152 0.64 -3.03 17.45
CA HIS A 152 0.04 -4.17 16.74
C HIS A 152 0.86 -5.46 16.96
N PRO A 153 0.91 -5.99 18.19
CA PRO A 153 1.65 -7.22 18.50
C PRO A 153 1.20 -8.42 17.65
N GLU A 154 -0.05 -8.45 17.20
CA GLU A 154 -0.61 -9.48 16.34
C GLU A 154 0.02 -9.54 14.95
N MET A 155 0.75 -8.50 14.51
CA MET A 155 1.52 -8.52 13.26
C MET A 155 2.80 -9.37 13.35
N ASP A 156 3.18 -9.83 14.55
CA ASP A 156 4.35 -10.69 14.76
C ASP A 156 3.97 -12.05 15.40
N PRO A 157 3.11 -12.86 14.76
CA PRO A 157 2.59 -14.09 15.36
C PRO A 157 3.67 -15.16 15.59
N LEU A 158 4.79 -15.06 14.87
CA LEU A 158 5.93 -15.98 14.99
C LEU A 158 7.08 -15.40 15.83
N GLY A 159 6.95 -14.17 16.36
CA GLY A 159 7.98 -13.54 17.19
C GLY A 159 9.25 -13.12 16.45
N ALA A 160 9.22 -13.02 15.13
CA ALA A 160 10.38 -12.66 14.31
C ALA A 160 10.84 -11.22 14.56
N MET A 161 9.88 -10.29 14.71
CA MET A 161 10.18 -8.88 14.98
C MET A 161 10.60 -8.68 16.43
N ALA A 162 9.98 -9.37 17.37
CA ALA A 162 10.36 -9.37 18.78
C ALA A 162 11.78 -9.94 18.97
N GLY A 163 12.09 -11.06 18.32
CA GLY A 163 13.43 -11.66 18.33
C GLY A 163 14.48 -10.74 17.73
N ARG A 164 14.17 -10.10 16.59
CA ARG A 164 15.04 -9.09 15.98
C ARG A 164 15.30 -7.93 16.93
N LYS A 165 14.26 -7.38 17.56
CA LYS A 165 14.40 -6.30 18.55
C LYS A 165 15.27 -6.74 19.73
N ALA A 166 15.09 -7.94 20.27
CA ALA A 166 15.90 -8.45 21.37
C ALA A 166 17.39 -8.56 20.99
N SER A 167 17.69 -9.03 19.78
CA SER A 167 19.07 -9.06 19.25
C SER A 167 19.68 -7.65 19.14
N ILE A 168 18.89 -6.68 18.67
CA ILE A 168 19.31 -5.26 18.60
C ILE A 168 19.57 -4.71 20.00
N ASP A 169 18.69 -5.00 20.97
CA ASP A 169 18.83 -4.54 22.36
C ASP A 169 20.13 -5.05 23.00
N VAL A 170 20.48 -6.33 22.76
CA VAL A 170 21.76 -6.91 23.21
C VAL A 170 22.93 -6.22 22.52
N ARG A 171 22.88 -6.06 21.19
CA ARG A 171 23.97 -5.43 20.43
C ARG A 171 24.23 -4.00 20.89
N LEU A 172 23.19 -3.20 21.09
CA LEU A 172 23.30 -1.82 21.55
C LEU A 172 23.93 -1.68 22.94
N LYS A 173 23.78 -2.67 23.83
CA LYS A 173 24.46 -2.69 25.14
C LYS A 173 25.96 -2.92 25.03
N SER A 174 26.42 -3.50 23.92
CA SER A 174 27.85 -3.81 23.67
C SER A 174 28.59 -2.72 22.88
N LEU A 175 27.89 -1.64 22.47
CA LEU A 175 28.40 -0.50 21.70
C LEU A 175 28.36 0.79 22.51
#